data_AF-A0A9X0UFS4-F1
#
_entry.id   AF-A0A9X0UFS4-F1
#
_cell.length_a   1.000
_cell.length_b   1.000
_cell.length_c   1.000
_cell.angle_alpha   90.00
_cell.angle_beta   90.00
_cell.angle_gamma   90.00
#
_symmetry.space_group_name_H-M   'P 1'
#
loop_
_entity.id
_entity.type
_entity.pdbx_description
1 polymer ?
#
loop_
_entity_poly.entity_id
_entity_poly.type
_entity_poly.pdbx_seq_one_letter_code
_entity_poly.pdbx_strand_id
1 'polypeptide(L)'
;MRAPACTWRATRAEPPDLTEAETLTALERLGSLWDELYPAEQARIVGLLVQCVQISLTGADIQLRVEGLTSLAHDLAGIGADARRVA
;
A
#
# COMPACT_ATOMS: atom_id res chain seq x y z
N MET A 1 -3.24 25.31 17.89
CA MET A 1 -3.93 24.00 18.00
C MET A 1 -2.92 22.92 17.69
N ARG A 2 -2.69 21.96 18.61
CA ARG A 2 -1.75 20.85 18.42
C ARG A 2 -2.51 19.70 17.76
N ALA A 3 -2.17 19.32 16.54
CA ALA A 3 -2.75 18.15 15.89
C ALA A 3 -2.43 16.90 16.73
N PRO A 4 -3.37 15.96 16.92
CA PRO A 4 -3.11 14.73 17.65
C PRO A 4 -1.99 13.94 16.95
N ALA A 5 -0.98 13.52 17.71
CA ALA A 5 0.07 12.65 17.21
C ALA A 5 -0.53 11.25 16.92
N CYS A 6 -0.26 10.67 15.76
CA CYS A 6 -0.79 9.36 15.38
C CYS A 6 -0.28 8.31 16.41
N THR A 7 -1.17 7.84 17.29
CA THR A 7 -0.88 6.85 18.32
C THR A 7 -0.86 5.47 17.69
N TRP A 8 0.34 4.91 17.57
CA TRP A 8 0.60 3.62 16.97
C TRP A 8 0.26 2.47 17.94
N ARG A 9 -0.57 1.52 17.51
CA ARG A 9 -0.55 0.14 18.01
C ARG A 9 -0.74 -0.77 16.79
N ALA A 10 0.37 -1.15 16.19
CA ALA A 10 0.40 -2.15 15.13
C ALA A 10 0.57 -3.54 15.77
N THR A 11 -0.37 -4.44 15.46
CA THR A 11 -0.19 -5.87 15.71
C THR A 11 0.78 -6.37 14.64
N ARG A 12 1.94 -6.84 15.09
CA ARG A 12 3.02 -7.35 14.24
C ARG A 12 2.60 -8.68 13.61
N ALA A 13 2.46 -8.71 12.30
CA ALA A 13 2.64 -9.91 11.50
C ALA A 13 3.98 -9.77 10.77
N GLU A 14 4.79 -10.82 10.80
CA GLU A 14 6.11 -10.83 10.16
C GLU A 14 5.90 -10.77 8.64
N PRO A 15 6.44 -9.76 7.94
CA PRO A 15 6.28 -9.66 6.49
C PRO A 15 7.02 -10.80 5.78
N PRO A 16 6.46 -11.35 4.67
CA PRO A 16 7.16 -12.33 3.85
C PRO A 16 8.41 -11.75 3.16
N ASP A 17 9.36 -12.62 2.82
CA ASP A 17 10.59 -12.29 2.09
C ASP A 17 10.30 -11.82 0.65
N LEU A 18 10.02 -10.53 0.46
CA LEU A 18 10.01 -9.87 -0.85
C LEU A 18 11.22 -8.94 -0.97
N THR A 19 11.91 -8.98 -2.11
CA THR A 19 13.00 -8.04 -2.38
C THR A 19 12.45 -6.65 -2.72
N GLU A 20 13.29 -5.62 -2.57
CA GLU A 20 12.96 -4.24 -2.94
C GLU A 20 12.58 -4.13 -4.42
N ALA A 21 13.31 -4.81 -5.30
CA ALA A 21 13.06 -4.79 -6.74
C ALA A 21 11.71 -5.43 -7.11
N GLU A 22 11.34 -6.54 -6.45
CA GLU A 22 10.05 -7.19 -6.64
C GLU A 22 8.91 -6.31 -6.13
N THR A 23 9.13 -5.64 -4.99
CA THR A 23 8.18 -4.68 -4.42
C THR A 23 7.94 -3.50 -5.37
N LEU A 24 9.01 -2.92 -5.93
CA LEU A 24 8.91 -1.82 -6.89
C LEU A 24 8.16 -2.25 -8.16
N THR A 25 8.53 -3.40 -8.72
CA THR A 25 7.86 -3.96 -9.92
C THR A 25 6.37 -4.18 -9.68
N ALA A 26 5.99 -4.68 -8.50
CA ALA A 26 4.60 -4.87 -8.13
C ALA A 26 3.84 -3.54 -8.05
N LEU A 27 4.43 -2.51 -7.46
CA LEU A 27 3.81 -1.19 -7.33
C LEU A 27 3.68 -0.47 -8.68
N GLU A 28 4.64 -0.63 -9.59
CA GLU A 28 4.55 -0.09 -10.95
C GLU A 28 3.35 -0.68 -11.72
N ARG A 29 3.12 -1.99 -11.57
CA ARG A 29 1.94 -2.67 -12.15
C ARG A 29 0.64 -2.16 -11.57
N LEU A 30 0.58 -1.98 -10.25
CA LEU A 30 -0.59 -1.35 -9.62
C LEU A 30 -0.84 0.04 -10.18
N GLY A 31 0.22 0.85 -10.38
CA GLY A 31 0.12 2.17 -10.98
C GLY A 31 -0.54 2.14 -12.36
N SER A 32 -0.22 1.14 -13.19
CA SER A 32 -0.85 0.98 -14.51
C SER A 32 -2.33 0.58 -14.45
N LEU A 33 -2.75 -0.14 -13.40
CA LEU A 33 -4.12 -0.65 -13.25
C LEU A 33 -5.01 0.28 -12.40
N TRP A 34 -4.43 1.31 -11.79
CA TRP A 34 -5.09 2.09 -10.75
C TRP A 34 -6.43 2.69 -11.22
N ASP A 35 -6.45 3.30 -12.40
CA ASP A 35 -7.64 3.93 -12.97
C ASP A 35 -8.69 2.92 -13.45
N GLU A 36 -8.32 1.65 -13.57
CA GLU A 36 -9.22 0.54 -13.93
C GLU A 36 -9.89 -0.10 -12.70
N LEU A 37 -9.37 0.17 -11.49
CA LEU A 37 -9.94 -0.36 -10.26
C LEU A 37 -11.28 0.29 -9.93
N TYR A 38 -12.19 -0.50 -9.38
CA TYR A 38 -13.42 0.03 -8.79
C TYR A 38 -13.08 1.05 -7.70
N PRO A 39 -13.86 2.15 -7.53
CA PRO A 39 -13.58 3.16 -6.51
C PRO A 39 -13.47 2.60 -5.08
N ALA A 40 -14.24 1.55 -4.77
CA ALA A 40 -14.16 0.86 -3.49
C ALA A 40 -12.81 0.16 -3.27
N GLU A 41 -12.21 -0.37 -4.34
CA GLU A 41 -10.93 -1.05 -4.29
C GLU A 41 -9.77 -0.05 -4.18
N GLN A 42 -9.85 1.07 -4.88
CA GLN A 42 -8.92 2.20 -4.67
C GLN A 42 -8.95 2.66 -3.20
N ALA A 43 -10.14 2.84 -2.62
CA ALA A 43 -10.31 3.24 -1.23
C ALA A 43 -9.75 2.19 -0.25
N ARG A 44 -9.94 0.90 -0.53
CA ARG A 44 -9.35 -0.20 0.25
C ARG A 44 -7.83 -0.12 0.24
N ILE A 45 -7.22 0.03 -0.93
CA ILE A 45 -5.77 0.11 -1.07
C ILE A 45 -5.21 1.34 -0.35
N VAL A 46 -5.83 2.51 -0.51
CA VAL A 46 -5.44 3.72 0.25
C VAL A 46 -5.55 3.49 1.76
N GLY A 47 -6.62 2.84 2.23
CA GLY A 47 -6.79 2.52 3.65
C GLY A 47 -5.75 1.54 4.20
N LEU A 48 -5.23 0.64 3.34
CA LEU A 48 -4.14 -0.27 3.68
C LEU A 48 -2.78 0.46 3.70
N LEU A 49 -2.55 1.39 2.78
CA LEU A 49 -1.25 2.08 2.63
C LEU A 49 -1.09 3.29 3.54
N VAL A 50 -2.17 4.01 3.86
CA VAL A 50 -2.10 5.28 4.57
C VAL A 50 -2.43 5.10 6.04
N GLN A 51 -1.50 5.48 6.90
CA GLN A 51 -1.67 5.52 8.35
C GLN A 51 -2.50 6.74 8.75
N CYS A 52 -2.10 7.92 8.29
CA CYS A 52 -2.81 9.16 8.52
C CYS A 52 -2.36 10.23 7.51
N VAL A 53 -3.24 11.19 7.22
CA VAL A 53 -2.92 12.39 6.43
C VAL A 53 -3.08 13.61 7.34
N GLN A 54 -2.02 14.38 7.52
CA GLN A 54 -2.04 15.62 8.28
C GLN A 54 -2.11 16.79 7.29
N ILE A 55 -3.24 17.48 7.26
CA ILE A 55 -3.46 18.64 6.40
C ILE A 55 -3.08 19.92 7.15
N SER A 56 -2.29 20.77 6.51
CA SER A 56 -1.89 22.10 6.99
C SER A 56 -2.16 23.16 5.93
N LEU A 57 -2.03 24.44 6.29
CA LEU A 57 -2.19 25.55 5.34
C LEU A 57 -1.13 25.55 4.23
N THR A 58 -0.02 24.85 4.41
CA THR A 58 1.12 24.81 3.48
C THR A 58 1.22 23.50 2.70
N GLY A 59 0.39 22.49 3.01
CA GLY A 59 0.45 21.19 2.35
C GLY A 59 -0.12 20.05 3.19
N ALA A 60 0.14 18.83 2.73
CA ALA A 60 -0.30 17.60 3.37
C ALA A 60 0.91 16.69 3.66
N ASP A 61 1.03 16.25 4.91
CA ASP A 61 1.98 15.20 5.30
C ASP A 61 1.26 13.86 5.35
N ILE A 62 1.79 12.87 4.64
CA ILE A 62 1.20 11.51 4.57
C ILE A 62 2.12 10.55 5.30
N GLN A 63 1.59 9.87 6.31
CA GLN A 63 2.27 8.75 6.96
C GLN A 63 1.78 7.45 6.33
N LEU A 64 2.73 6.63 5.87
CA LEU A 64 2.44 5.33 5.25
C LEU A 64 2.57 4.18 6.26
N ARG A 65 1.80 3.12 6.03
CA ARG A 65 1.87 1.83 6.74
C ARG A 65 2.85 0.94 5.98
N VAL A 66 3.99 0.64 6.59
CA VAL A 66 5.01 -0.24 5.98
C VAL A 66 4.44 -1.64 5.78
N GLU A 67 3.65 -2.14 6.72
CA GLU A 67 3.01 -3.45 6.64
C GLU A 67 1.98 -3.52 5.52
N GLY A 68 1.23 -2.43 5.33
CA GLY A 68 0.27 -2.30 4.22
C GLY A 68 0.95 -2.34 2.86
N LEU A 69 2.13 -1.72 2.76
CA LEU A 69 2.94 -1.74 1.55
C LEU A 69 3.42 -3.15 1.21
N THR A 70 3.95 -3.89 2.19
CA THR A 70 4.44 -5.26 1.98
C THR A 70 3.30 -6.24 1.67
N SER A 71 2.17 -6.13 2.38
CA SER A 71 0.97 -6.94 2.10
C SER A 71 0.45 -6.72 0.69
N LEU A 72 0.38 -5.46 0.25
CA LEU A 72 -0.07 -5.12 -1.10
C LEU A 72 0.90 -5.61 -2.18
N ALA A 73 2.21 -5.44 -1.97
CA ALA A 73 3.22 -5.94 -2.89
C ALA A 73 3.14 -7.47 -3.04
N HIS A 74 2.87 -8.19 -1.95
CA HIS A 74 2.64 -9.62 -1.97
C HIS A 74 1.38 -10.00 -2.78
N ASP A 75 0.24 -9.35 -2.53
CA ASP A 75 -0.99 -9.59 -3.27
C ASP A 75 -0.78 -9.39 -4.78
N LEU A 76 -0.06 -8.33 -5.16
CA LEU A 76 0.28 -8.00 -6.55
C LEU A 76 1.30 -8.98 -7.18
N ALA A 77 2.26 -9.47 -6.40
CA ALA A 77 3.20 -10.50 -6.85
C ALA A 77 2.48 -11.83 -7.11
N GLY A 78 1.50 -12.19 -6.26
CA GLY A 78 0.62 -13.36 -6.44
C GLY A 78 -0.18 -13.31 -7.73
N ILE A 79 -0.78 -12.15 -8.05
CA ILE A 79 -1.52 -11.93 -9.30
C ILE A 79 -0.63 -12.18 -10.54
N GLY A 80 0.63 -11.74 -10.48
CA GLY A 80 1.60 -11.97 -11.56
C GLY A 80 2.07 -13.43 -11.71
N ALA A 81 2.09 -14.19 -10.61
CA ALA A 81 2.47 -15.60 -10.60
C ALA A 81 1.35 -16.50 -11.15
N ASP A 82 0.09 -16.16 -10.87
CA ASP A 82 -1.06 -16.88 -11.43
C ASP A 82 -1.19 -16.65 -12.94
N ALA A 83 -1.06 -15.41 -13.42
CA ALA A 83 -1.11 -15.10 -14.86
C ALA A 83 -0.04 -15.85 -15.68
N ARG A 84 1.13 -16.14 -15.09
CA ARG A 84 2.23 -16.86 -15.75
C ARG A 84 2.04 -18.38 -15.77
N ARG A 85 1.22 -18.96 -14.90
CA ARG A 85 0.96 -20.41 -14.83
C ARG A 85 -0.10 -20.90 -15.82
N VAL A 86 -0.86 -19.99 -16.44
CA VAL A 86 -1.94 -20.31 -17.40
C VAL A 86 -1.47 -20.16 -18.86
N ALA A 87 -0.22 -19.78 -19.09
CA ALA A 87 0.42 -19.67 -20.40
C ALA A 87 1.42 -20.82 -20.61
#